data_AF-A0A9P6ANG4-F1
#
_entry.id   AF-A0A9P6ANG4-F1
#
_cell.length_a   1.000
_cell.length_b   1.000
_cell.length_c   1.000
_cell.angle_alpha   90.00
_cell.angle_beta   90.00
_cell.angle_gamma   90.00
#
_symmetry.space_group_name_H-M   'P 1'
#
loop_
_entity.id
_entity.type
_entity.pdbx_description
1 polymer ?
#
loop_
_entity_poly.entity_id
_entity_poly.type
_entity_poly.pdbx_seq_one_letter_code
_entity_poly.pdbx_strand_id
1 'polypeptide(L)'
;WIAASLVAATAAGKGQWLARCLREWCHAYIKDSKNLPTNAYGRWNVSMLVSDEDLAQDITLHLQGLGPFISALDIVRYLDTPEIKTRLGLERSISLKTASRWMRLMQYRWGKEPKGQYVDGHEK
;
A
#
# COMPACT_ATOMS: atom_id res chain seq x y z
N TRP A 1 25.59 7.71 -17.16
CA TRP A 1 24.48 8.59 -16.77
C TRP A 1 23.32 8.54 -17.77
N ILE A 2 23.54 8.66 -19.09
CA ILE A 2 22.44 8.61 -20.09
C ILE A 2 21.78 7.23 -20.17
N ALA A 3 22.55 6.16 -20.38
CA ALA A 3 22.00 4.79 -20.49
C ALA A 3 21.36 4.34 -19.16
N ALA A 4 22.04 4.58 -18.04
CA ALA A 4 21.55 4.24 -16.70
C ALA A 4 20.23 4.95 -16.36
N SER A 5 20.08 6.24 -16.68
CA SER A 5 18.83 6.96 -16.40
C SER A 5 17.67 6.51 -17.29
N LEU A 6 17.98 6.05 -18.50
CA LEU A 6 16.98 5.48 -19.41
C LEU A 6 16.50 4.11 -18.90
N VAL A 7 17.41 3.24 -18.46
CA VAL A 7 17.06 1.94 -17.85
C VAL A 7 16.17 2.14 -16.62
N ALA A 8 16.54 3.05 -15.71
CA ALA A 8 15.74 3.35 -14.53
C ALA A 8 14.35 3.91 -14.89
N ALA A 9 14.27 4.81 -15.88
CA ALA A 9 13.00 5.34 -16.35
C ALA A 9 12.10 4.26 -16.97
N THR A 10 12.68 3.37 -17.78
CA THR A 10 11.93 2.26 -18.40
C THR A 10 11.44 1.26 -17.36
N ALA A 11 12.24 0.96 -16.34
CA ALA A 11 11.82 0.09 -15.23
C ALA A 11 10.64 0.68 -14.45
N ALA A 12 10.55 2.01 -14.35
CA ALA A 12 9.42 2.73 -13.77
C ALA A 12 8.21 2.89 -14.73
N GLY A 13 8.25 2.26 -15.91
CA GLY A 13 7.19 2.37 -16.92
C GLY A 13 7.10 3.75 -17.57
N LYS A 14 8.19 4.54 -17.56
CA LYS A 14 8.27 5.88 -18.15
C LYS A 14 9.28 5.93 -19.29
N GLY A 15 9.25 7.02 -20.05
CA GLY A 15 10.11 7.25 -21.22
C GLY A 15 11.28 8.20 -20.97
N GLN A 16 11.84 8.70 -22.07
CA GLN A 16 13.01 9.58 -22.10
C GLN A 16 12.86 10.86 -21.26
N TRP A 17 11.63 11.35 -21.10
CA TRP A 17 11.35 12.51 -20.27
C TRP A 17 11.75 12.27 -18.80
N LEU A 18 11.37 11.13 -18.21
CA LEU A 18 11.77 10.81 -16.83
C LEU A 18 13.29 10.61 -16.75
N ALA A 19 13.89 9.98 -17.77
CA ALA A 19 15.34 9.78 -17.82
C ALA A 19 16.11 11.11 -17.83
N ARG A 20 15.54 12.18 -18.40
CA ARG A 20 16.10 13.54 -18.35
C ARG A 20 15.93 14.15 -16.96
N CYS A 21 14.72 14.12 -16.40
CA CYS A 21 14.44 14.64 -15.06
C CYS A 21 15.31 13.97 -13.98
N LEU A 22 15.48 12.65 -14.04
CA LEU A 22 16.36 11.91 -13.12
C LEU A 22 17.79 12.45 -13.14
N ARG A 23 18.34 12.74 -14.32
CA ARG A 23 19.70 13.31 -14.42
C ARG A 23 19.75 14.70 -13.81
N GLU A 24 18.78 15.55 -14.11
CA GLU A 24 18.69 16.91 -13.53
C GLU A 24 18.62 16.86 -12.00
N TRP A 25 17.78 15.98 -11.44
CA TRP A 25 17.65 15.81 -10.00
C TRP A 25 18.90 15.21 -9.35
N CYS A 26 19.53 14.21 -9.96
CA CYS A 26 20.79 13.67 -9.46
C CYS A 26 21.90 14.72 -9.46
N HIS A 27 22.00 15.55 -10.51
CA HIS A 27 22.97 16.65 -10.55
C HIS A 27 22.67 17.73 -9.51
N ALA A 28 21.40 18.09 -9.32
CA ALA A 28 20.98 19.03 -8.28
C ALA A 28 21.32 18.50 -6.87
N TYR A 29 21.07 17.22 -6.62
CA TYR A 29 21.36 16.57 -5.35
C TYR A 29 22.86 16.46 -5.03
N ILE A 30 23.69 16.17 -6.04
CA ILE A 30 25.16 16.17 -5.86
C ILE A 30 25.67 17.56 -5.50
N LYS A 31 25.05 18.61 -6.05
CA LYS A 31 25.43 20.00 -5.80
C LYS A 31 24.94 20.50 -4.44
N ASP A 32 23.75 20.07 -4.03
CA ASP A 32 23.15 20.39 -2.73
C ASP A 32 22.35 19.17 -2.25
N SER A 33 22.84 18.54 -1.18
CA SER A 33 22.27 17.32 -0.62
C SER A 33 20.86 17.50 -0.05
N LYS A 34 20.38 18.75 0.10
CA LYS A 34 19.01 19.06 0.52
C LYS A 34 18.05 19.27 -0.64
N ASN A 35 18.55 19.34 -1.87
CA ASN A 35 17.75 19.67 -3.04
C ASN A 35 17.13 18.42 -3.67
N LEU A 36 16.11 17.90 -3.00
CA LEU A 36 15.30 16.79 -3.50
C LEU A 36 14.14 17.31 -4.36
N PRO A 37 13.75 16.58 -5.42
CA PRO A 37 12.60 16.97 -6.23
C PRO A 37 11.33 16.99 -5.37
N THR A 38 10.74 18.17 -5.21
CA THR A 38 9.47 18.35 -4.52
C THR A 38 8.32 18.35 -5.52
N ASN A 39 7.20 17.74 -5.13
CA ASN A 39 6.00 17.73 -5.95
C ASN A 39 5.33 19.11 -5.91
N ALA A 40 5.39 19.86 -7.02
CA ALA A 40 4.78 21.19 -7.14
C ALA A 40 3.24 21.16 -7.04
N TYR A 41 2.61 19.99 -7.23
CA TYR A 41 1.15 19.83 -7.17
C TYR A 41 0.63 19.49 -5.75
N GLY A 42 1.47 19.56 -4.73
CA GLY A 42 1.10 19.33 -3.32
C GLY A 42 1.01 17.86 -2.92
N ARG A 43 0.51 17.59 -1.71
CA ARG A 43 0.26 16.22 -1.22
C ARG A 43 -0.97 15.66 -1.92
N TRP A 44 -0.80 14.55 -2.60
CA TRP A 44 -1.92 13.79 -3.12
C TRP A 44 -2.71 13.25 -1.91
N ASN A 45 -4.04 13.27 -1.97
CA ASN A 45 -4.89 12.62 -0.96
C ASN A 45 -4.79 11.10 -1.13
N VAL A 46 -3.61 10.55 -0.88
CA VAL A 46 -3.36 9.12 -0.90
C VAL A 46 -3.91 8.56 0.41
N SER A 47 -4.64 7.45 0.32
CA SER A 47 -5.13 6.78 1.52
C SER A 47 -3.96 6.37 2.40
N MET A 48 -4.08 6.56 3.72
CA MET A 48 -3.04 6.21 4.70
C MET A 48 -2.47 4.79 4.50
N LEU A 49 -3.33 3.83 4.17
CA LEU A 49 -2.94 2.44 3.89
C LEU A 49 -1.98 2.27 2.69
N VAL A 50 -1.98 3.19 1.73
CA VAL A 50 -1.06 3.14 0.57
C VAL A 50 0.25 3.86 0.89
N SER A 51 0.24 4.76 1.88
CA SER A 51 1.45 5.46 2.33
C SER A 51 2.25 4.65 3.36
N ASP A 52 1.60 3.75 4.08
CA ASP A 52 2.16 2.99 5.20
C ASP A 52 1.96 1.49 4.95
N GLU A 53 3.03 0.84 4.48
CA GLU A 53 3.04 -0.59 4.16
C GLU A 53 2.96 -1.46 5.42
N ASP A 54 3.59 -1.02 6.52
CA ASP A 54 3.55 -1.71 7.83
C ASP A 54 2.12 -1.75 8.37
N LEU A 55 1.37 -0.65 8.23
CA LEU A 55 -0.05 -0.60 8.60
C LEU A 55 -0.88 -1.63 7.82
N ALA A 56 -0.64 -1.78 6.51
CA ALA A 56 -1.36 -2.76 5.70
C ALA A 56 -1.05 -4.20 6.16
N GLN A 57 0.20 -4.46 6.51
CA GLN A 57 0.64 -5.76 7.00
C GLN A 57 0.00 -6.10 8.37
N ASP A 58 -0.02 -5.15 9.30
CA ASP A 58 -0.62 -5.34 10.63
C ASP A 58 -2.13 -5.61 10.56
N ILE A 59 -2.84 -4.86 9.72
CA ILE A 59 -4.27 -5.09 9.49
C ILE A 59 -4.48 -6.48 8.90
N THR A 60 -3.63 -6.90 7.96
CA THR A 60 -3.71 -8.25 7.37
C THR A 60 -3.51 -9.33 8.43
N LEU A 61 -2.49 -9.19 9.27
CA LEU A 61 -2.19 -10.14 10.34
C LEU A 61 -3.35 -10.24 11.33
N HIS A 62 -3.94 -9.12 11.73
CA HIS A 62 -5.10 -9.10 12.60
C HIS A 62 -6.30 -9.82 11.98
N LEU A 63 -6.59 -9.54 10.70
CA LEU A 63 -7.71 -10.16 9.98
C LEU A 63 -7.51 -11.67 9.79
N GLN A 64 -6.28 -12.14 9.55
CA GLN A 64 -5.97 -13.57 9.46
C GLN A 64 -6.28 -14.32 10.78
N GLY A 65 -6.10 -13.66 11.93
CA GLY A 65 -6.42 -14.24 13.24
C GLY A 65 -7.93 -14.38 13.53
N LEU A 66 -8.79 -13.62 12.84
CA LEU A 66 -10.24 -13.65 13.03
C LEU A 66 -10.94 -14.79 12.26
N GLY A 67 -10.25 -15.39 11.30
CA GLY A 67 -10.75 -16.52 10.49
C GLY A 67 -11.41 -16.09 9.17
N PRO A 68 -12.24 -16.95 8.55
CA PRO A 68 -12.73 -16.75 7.18
C PRO A 68 -13.81 -15.67 7.05
N PHE A 69 -14.49 -15.30 8.14
CA PHE A 69 -15.61 -14.36 8.14
C PHE A 69 -15.17 -12.96 8.59
N ILE A 70 -14.35 -12.31 7.77
CA ILE A 70 -13.88 -10.95 8.02
C ILE A 70 -14.79 -9.89 7.40
N SER A 71 -14.91 -8.76 8.08
CA SER A 71 -15.72 -7.62 7.68
C SER A 71 -14.94 -6.30 7.79
N ALA A 72 -15.40 -5.27 7.08
CA ALA A 72 -14.80 -3.93 7.19
C ALA A 72 -14.92 -3.35 8.61
N LEU A 73 -15.90 -3.81 9.39
CA LEU A 73 -16.07 -3.40 10.78
C LEU A 73 -14.93 -3.89 11.66
N ASP A 74 -14.34 -5.04 11.35
CA ASP A 74 -13.23 -5.60 12.12
C ASP A 74 -11.98 -4.71 12.02
N ILE A 75 -11.73 -4.13 10.84
CA ILE A 75 -10.67 -3.12 10.67
C ILE A 75 -10.96 -1.88 11.52
N VAL A 76 -12.22 -1.39 11.52
CA VAL A 76 -12.59 -0.23 12.34
C VAL A 76 -12.37 -0.52 13.81
N ARG A 77 -12.81 -1.69 14.30
CA ARG A 77 -12.65 -2.13 15.70
C ARG A 77 -11.19 -2.27 16.09
N TYR A 78 -10.38 -2.87 15.23
CA TYR A 78 -8.93 -3.00 15.44
C TYR A 78 -8.27 -1.63 15.63
N LEU A 79 -8.55 -0.71 14.72
CA LEU A 79 -8.02 0.66 14.77
C LEU A 79 -8.64 1.50 15.88
N ASP A 80 -9.78 1.09 16.44
CA ASP A 80 -10.40 1.78 17.57
C ASP A 80 -9.72 1.47 18.91
N THR A 81 -8.92 0.40 18.96
CA THR A 81 -8.14 -0.04 20.12
C THR A 81 -7.15 1.05 20.54
N PRO A 82 -7.10 1.42 21.83
CA PRO A 82 -6.30 2.56 22.30
C PRO A 82 -4.80 2.40 21.98
N GLU A 83 -4.27 1.18 22.04
CA GLU A 83 -2.87 0.86 21.72
C GLU A 83 -2.53 1.15 20.25
N ILE A 84 -3.44 0.81 19.33
CA ILE A 84 -3.25 1.01 17.90
C ILE A 84 -3.47 2.49 17.54
N LYS A 85 -4.45 3.15 18.16
CA LYS A 85 -4.68 4.60 18.00
C LYS A 85 -3.46 5.43 18.38
N THR A 86 -2.86 5.15 19.53
CA THR A 86 -1.68 5.89 20.00
C THR A 86 -0.49 5.64 19.09
N ARG A 87 -0.27 4.38 18.68
CA ARG A 87 0.81 4.02 17.76
C ARG A 87 0.69 4.72 16.39
N LEU A 88 -0.53 4.85 15.87
CA LEU A 88 -0.79 5.48 14.56
C LEU A 88 -1.03 6.99 14.64
N GLY A 89 -1.07 7.57 15.85
CA GLY A 89 -1.37 8.99 16.05
C GLY A 89 -2.76 9.42 15.57
N LEU A 90 -3.73 8.49 15.55
CA LEU A 90 -5.08 8.75 15.05
C LEU A 90 -5.97 9.36 16.14
N GLU A 91 -6.35 10.63 15.99
CA GLU A 91 -7.35 11.28 16.87
C GLU A 91 -8.77 10.75 16.67
N ARG A 92 -9.08 10.32 15.44
CA ARG A 92 -10.41 9.83 15.04
C ARG A 92 -10.28 8.47 14.38
N SER A 93 -11.19 7.57 14.73
CA SER A 93 -11.31 6.28 14.05
C SER A 93 -11.74 6.48 12.59
N ILE A 94 -11.33 5.54 11.74
CA ILE A 94 -11.69 5.58 10.33
C ILE A 94 -13.17 5.26 10.13
N SER A 95 -13.77 5.84 9.09
CA SER A 95 -15.13 5.48 8.71
C SER A 95 -15.22 4.08 8.10
N LEU A 96 -16.38 3.44 8.20
CA LEU A 96 -16.66 2.16 7.54
C LEU A 96 -16.43 2.21 6.02
N LYS A 97 -16.69 3.36 5.37
CA LYS A 97 -16.40 3.56 3.94
C LYS A 97 -14.91 3.50 3.65
N THR A 98 -14.09 4.07 4.52
CA THR A 98 -12.61 4.03 4.42
C THR A 98 -12.12 2.59 4.58
N ALA A 99 -12.58 1.88 5.60
CA ALA A 99 -12.25 0.48 5.83
C ALA A 99 -12.66 -0.42 4.64
N SER A 100 -13.84 -0.18 4.07
CA SER A 100 -14.31 -0.91 2.87
C SER A 100 -13.44 -0.62 1.63
N ARG A 101 -12.94 0.61 1.48
CA ARG A 101 -11.99 0.95 0.42
C ARG A 101 -10.65 0.25 0.63
N TRP A 102 -10.17 0.20 1.87
CA TRP A 102 -8.94 -0.49 2.24
C TRP A 102 -8.99 -1.97 1.92
N MET A 103 -10.09 -2.65 2.25
CA MET A 103 -10.23 -4.07 1.90
C MET A 103 -10.13 -4.32 0.39
N ARG A 104 -10.70 -3.43 -0.43
CA ARG A 104 -10.57 -3.52 -1.89
C ARG A 104 -9.15 -3.26 -2.37
N LEU A 105 -8.43 -2.30 -1.75
CA LEU A 105 -7.03 -2.02 -2.08
C LEU A 105 -6.13 -3.20 -1.73
N MET A 106 -6.38 -3.86 -0.59
CA MET A 106 -5.71 -5.07 -0.14
C MET A 106 -6.18 -6.35 -0.85
N GLN A 107 -7.04 -6.22 -1.88
CA GLN A 107 -7.54 -7.31 -2.71
C GLN A 107 -8.38 -8.38 -1.97
N TYR A 108 -9.00 -8.05 -0.83
CA TYR A 108 -9.95 -8.96 -0.18
C TYR A 108 -11.19 -9.17 -1.07
N ARG A 109 -11.60 -10.43 -1.21
CA ARG A 109 -12.77 -10.85 -2.00
C ARG A 109 -13.67 -11.71 -1.14
N TRP A 110 -14.95 -11.37 -1.09
CA TRP A 110 -15.97 -12.21 -0.47
C TRP A 110 -16.60 -13.07 -1.55
N GLY A 111 -16.39 -14.37 -1.45
CA GLY A 111 -17.07 -15.38 -2.25
C GLY A 111 -17.65 -16.44 -1.32
N LYS A 112 -18.64 -17.19 -1.80
CA LYS A 112 -18.96 -18.45 -1.14
C LYS A 112 -17.78 -19.39 -1.36
N GLU A 113 -17.30 -20.02 -0.30
CA GLU A 113 -16.38 -21.14 -0.46
C GLU A 113 -17.03 -22.16 -1.41
N PRO A 114 -16.37 -22.55 -2.51
CA PRO A 114 -16.87 -23.63 -3.33
C PRO A 114 -16.86 -24.89 -2.46
N LYS A 115 -18.05 -25.35 -2.07
CA LYS A 115 -18.22 -26.68 -1.45
C LYS A 115 -17.97 -27.71 -2.54
N GLY A 116 -16.72 -28.11 -2.72
CA GLY A 116 -16.27 -29.03 -3.77
C GLY A 116 -15.24 -30.00 -3.22
N GLN A 117 -15.59 -31.27 -3.32
CA GLN A 117 -14.87 -32.48 -2.91
C GLN A 117 -13.39 -32.48 -3.33
N TYR A 118 -12.48 -32.66 -2.36
CA TYR A 118 -11.09 -33.01 -2.64
C TYR A 118 -11.08 -34.38 -3.34
N VAL A 119 -10.82 -34.39 -4.65
CA VAL A 119 -10.36 -35.60 -5.33
C VAL A 119 -8.85 -35.62 -5.12
N ASP A 120 -8.42 -36.33 -4.08
CA ASP A 120 -7.01 -36.61 -3.81
C ASP A 120 -6.47 -37.47 -4.95
N GLY A 121 -5.82 -36.81 -5.92
CA GLY A 121 -5.14 -37.43 -7.05
C GLY A 121 -3.80 -38.06 -6.64
N HIS A 122 -3.78 -38.82 -5.54
CA HIS A 122 -2.68 -39.74 -5.25
C HIS A 122 -2.87 -41.01 -6.08
N GLU A 123 -2.52 -40.92 -7.36
CA GLU A 123 -2.33 -42.10 -8.19
C GLU A 123 -1.05 -42.84 -7.77
N LYS A 124 -1.19 -44.16 -7.60
CA LYS A 124 -0.13 -45.13 -7.29
C LYS A 124 0.62 -45.54 -8.55
#